data_AF-M1DVZ1-F1
#
_entry.id   AF-M1DVZ1-F1
#
_cell.length_a   1.000
_cell.length_b   1.000
_cell.length_c   1.000
_cell.angle_alpha   90.00
_cell.angle_beta   90.00
_cell.angle_gamma   90.00
#
_symmetry.space_group_name_H-M   'P 1'
#
loop_
_entity.id
_entity.type
_entity.pdbx_description
1 polymer ?
#
loop_
_entity_poly.entity_id
_entity_poly.type
_entity_poly.pdbx_seq_one_letter_code
_entity_poly.pdbx_strand_id
1 'polypeptide(L)'
;MPWHTVDHISFPLCVDEQWVMAKLSFKDRLIYVYDSMSDAVFRAKICSFVDAYRFIIPLFLLILNFFGKRNDIQLNNGPYKNKALVDPFNVMMIKDLPSQLAADCGIYVALFAERFICGSNVVDNECDVNTHHIKFGSLL
;
A
#
# COMPACT_ATOMS: atom_id res chain seq x y z
N MET A 1 -13.30 13.06 -10.64
CA MET A 1 -11.83 13.09 -10.89
C MET A 1 -11.47 11.90 -11.78
N PRO A 2 -10.78 12.09 -12.91
CA PRO A 2 -10.35 10.96 -13.75
C PRO A 2 -9.38 10.06 -12.98
N TRP A 3 -9.57 8.75 -13.02
CA TRP A 3 -8.77 7.83 -12.21
C TRP A 3 -7.26 7.94 -12.50
N HIS A 4 -6.87 8.26 -13.74
CA HIS A 4 -5.46 8.34 -14.11
C HIS A 4 -4.72 9.45 -13.38
N THR A 5 -5.41 10.47 -12.85
CA THR A 5 -4.77 11.60 -12.14
C THR A 5 -4.41 11.27 -10.68
N VAL A 6 -4.76 10.09 -10.17
CA VAL A 6 -4.42 9.72 -8.78
C VAL A 6 -2.93 9.40 -8.65
N ASP A 7 -2.29 9.91 -7.60
CA ASP A 7 -0.86 9.65 -7.36
C ASP A 7 -0.61 8.31 -6.64
N HIS A 8 -1.59 7.89 -5.83
CA HIS A 8 -1.50 6.72 -4.99
C HIS A 8 -2.81 5.92 -5.03
N ILE A 9 -2.68 4.60 -4.86
CA ILE A 9 -3.82 3.70 -4.63
C ILE A 9 -3.53 2.91 -3.37
N SER A 10 -4.45 2.98 -2.41
CA SER A 10 -4.42 2.16 -1.20
C SER A 10 -5.42 1.03 -1.34
N PHE A 11 -5.02 -0.20 -1.01
CA PHE A 11 -5.90 -1.37 -1.08
C PHE A 11 -5.58 -2.37 0.04
N PRO A 12 -6.59 -2.96 0.67
CA PRO A 12 -6.40 -4.00 1.67
C PRO A 12 -6.07 -5.34 0.99
N LEU A 13 -5.26 -6.14 1.67
CA LEU A 13 -4.92 -7.52 1.33
C LEU A 13 -5.28 -8.41 2.52
N CYS A 14 -5.94 -9.54 2.27
CA CYS A 14 -6.21 -10.55 3.29
C CYS A 14 -5.30 -11.75 3.02
N VAL A 15 -4.36 -12.03 3.92
CA VAL A 15 -3.41 -13.15 3.85
C VAL A 15 -3.61 -13.98 5.11
N ASP A 16 -4.02 -15.24 4.96
CA ASP A 16 -4.30 -16.14 6.10
C ASP A 16 -5.17 -15.50 7.20
N GLU A 17 -6.31 -14.90 6.80
CA GLU A 17 -7.26 -14.20 7.68
C GLU A 17 -6.72 -12.93 8.38
N GLN A 18 -5.50 -12.50 8.06
CA GLN A 18 -4.92 -11.25 8.53
C GLN A 18 -5.00 -10.17 7.45
N TRP A 19 -5.45 -8.98 7.85
CA TRP A 19 -5.55 -7.82 6.98
C TRP A 19 -4.24 -7.01 6.98
N VAL A 20 -3.80 -6.65 5.78
CA VAL A 20 -2.58 -5.87 5.52
C VAL A 20 -2.94 -4.74 4.57
N MET A 21 -2.36 -3.56 4.74
CA MET A 21 -2.57 -2.47 3.80
C MET A 21 -1.44 -2.43 2.78
N ALA A 22 -1.77 -2.39 1.49
CA ALA A 22 -0.83 -2.06 0.43
C ALA A 22 -1.12 -0.66 -0.12
N LYS A 23 -0.06 0.04 -0.49
CA LYS A 23 -0.12 1.36 -1.14
C LYS A 23 0.77 1.36 -2.37
N LEU A 24 0.15 1.49 -3.53
CA LEU A 24 0.82 1.74 -4.80
C LEU A 24 1.15 3.22 -4.93
N SER A 25 2.41 3.55 -5.23
CA SER A 25 2.84 4.88 -5.67
C SER A 25 3.29 4.82 -7.12
N PHE A 26 2.61 5.58 -7.99
CA PHE A 26 3.01 5.64 -9.40
C PHE A 26 4.30 6.41 -9.58
N LYS A 27 4.52 7.51 -8.84
CA LYS A 27 5.75 8.30 -8.95
C LYS A 27 6.97 7.51 -8.50
N ASP A 28 6.85 6.74 -7.42
CA ASP A 28 7.95 5.93 -6.88
C ASP A 28 8.10 4.57 -7.56
N ARG A 29 7.13 4.18 -8.39
CA ARG A 29 7.05 2.84 -9.01
C ARG A 29 7.20 1.72 -7.97
N LEU A 30 6.48 1.88 -6.86
CA LEU A 30 6.70 1.11 -5.64
C LEU A 30 5.36 0.76 -4.99
N ILE A 31 5.25 -0.48 -4.52
CA ILE A 31 4.19 -0.94 -3.63
C ILE A 31 4.75 -0.95 -2.21
N TYR A 32 4.22 -0.09 -1.35
CA TYR A 32 4.49 -0.10 0.08
C TYR A 32 3.52 -1.05 0.77
N VAL A 33 4.00 -1.84 1.71
CA VAL A 33 3.20 -2.82 2.44
C VAL A 33 3.30 -2.54 3.92
N TYR A 34 2.14 -2.39 4.57
CA TYR A 34 1.99 -2.04 5.97
C TYR A 34 1.35 -3.21 6.71
N ASP A 35 2.18 -3.90 7.48
CA ASP A 35 1.84 -5.09 8.25
C ASP A 35 1.98 -4.78 9.75
N SER A 36 0.87 -4.89 10.49
CA SER A 36 0.82 -4.70 11.95
C SER A 36 1.17 -5.95 12.75
N MET A 37 1.19 -7.15 12.14
CA MET A 37 1.57 -8.37 12.84
C MET A 37 3.09 -8.46 13.04
N SER A 38 3.87 -7.93 12.09
CA SER A 38 5.34 -7.84 12.15
C SER A 38 6.06 -9.18 12.37
N ASP A 39 5.41 -10.31 12.07
CA ASP A 39 6.00 -11.65 12.13
C ASP A 39 6.78 -11.97 10.84
N ALA A 40 7.97 -12.54 10.97
CA ALA A 40 8.86 -12.78 9.83
C ALA A 40 8.31 -13.83 8.84
N VAL A 41 7.67 -14.88 9.34
CA VAL A 41 7.07 -15.93 8.50
C VAL A 41 5.87 -15.37 7.76
N PHE A 42 5.04 -14.58 8.44
CA PHE A 42 3.91 -13.89 7.85
C PHE A 42 4.34 -12.89 6.77
N ARG A 43 5.40 -12.10 7.01
CA ARG A 43 5.96 -11.19 5.99
C ARG A 43 6.41 -11.93 4.73
N ALA A 44 6.99 -13.12 4.85
CA ALA A 44 7.35 -13.93 3.68
C ALA A 44 6.11 -14.34 2.86
N LYS A 45 5.01 -14.70 3.53
CA LYS A 45 3.73 -14.99 2.87
C LYS A 45 3.18 -13.75 2.18
N ILE A 46 3.15 -12.60 2.86
CA ILE A 46 2.68 -11.34 2.27
C ILE A 46 3.46 -11.01 1.00
N CYS A 47 4.79 -11.12 1.01
CA CYS A 47 5.62 -10.90 -0.17
C CYS A 47 5.19 -11.78 -1.35
N SER A 48 4.93 -13.07 -1.12
CA SER A 48 4.44 -13.99 -2.15
C SER A 48 3.08 -13.56 -2.74
N PHE A 49 2.18 -13.00 -1.92
CA PHE A 49 0.89 -12.49 -2.40
C PHE A 49 1.05 -11.18 -3.18
N VAL A 50 1.89 -10.26 -2.69
CA VAL A 50 2.13 -8.95 -3.32
C VAL A 50 2.87 -9.09 -4.65
N ASP A 51 3.67 -10.14 -4.83
CA ASP A 51 4.35 -10.42 -6.09
C ASP A 51 3.36 -10.48 -7.26
N ALA A 52 2.22 -11.16 -7.13
CA ALA A 52 1.21 -11.20 -8.19
C ALA A 52 0.77 -9.78 -8.62
N TYR A 53 0.56 -8.89 -7.66
CA TYR A 53 0.19 -7.49 -7.92
C TYR A 53 1.31 -6.71 -8.60
N ARG A 54 2.56 -6.87 -8.14
CA ARG A 54 3.71 -6.15 -8.69
C ARG A 54 3.95 -6.48 -10.17
N PHE A 55 3.59 -7.69 -10.61
CA PHE A 55 3.68 -8.11 -12.01
C PHE A 55 2.45 -7.70 -12.85
N ILE A 56 1.24 -7.83 -12.30
CA ILE A 56 0.02 -7.61 -13.07
C ILE A 56 -0.35 -6.12 -13.23
N ILE A 57 -0.06 -5.29 -12.22
CA ILE A 57 -0.39 -3.85 -12.25
C ILE A 57 0.27 -3.15 -13.45
N PRO A 58 1.59 -3.28 -13.72
CA PRO A 58 2.22 -2.66 -14.87
C PRO A 58 1.56 -3.01 -16.21
N LEU A 59 1.11 -4.26 -16.37
CA LEU A 59 0.43 -4.73 -17.58
C LEU A 59 -0.91 -4.01 -17.77
N PHE A 60 -1.72 -3.91 -16.71
CA PHE A 60 -2.97 -3.16 -16.75
C PHE A 60 -2.75 -1.67 -17.05
N LEU A 61 -1.74 -1.05 -16.43
CA LEU A 61 -1.41 0.36 -16.68
C LEU A 61 -1.01 0.60 -18.13
N LEU A 62 -0.27 -0.32 -18.74
CA LEU A 62 0.07 -0.25 -20.17
C LEU A 62 -1.18 -0.35 -21.05
N ILE A 63 -2.03 -1.37 -20.83
CA ILE A 63 -3.25 -1.60 -21.63
C ILE A 63 -4.20 -0.40 -21.56
N LEU A 64 -4.31 0.23 -20.39
CA LEU A 64 -5.16 1.39 -20.18
C LEU A 64 -4.55 2.71 -20.70
N ASN A 65 -3.37 2.65 -21.32
CA ASN A 65 -2.57 3.79 -21.75
C ASN A 65 -2.39 4.82 -20.61
N PHE A 66 -2.11 4.35 -19.39
CA PHE A 66 -1.98 5.19 -18.20
C PHE A 66 -0.83 6.18 -18.34
N PHE A 67 0.35 5.70 -18.75
CA PHE A 67 1.55 6.52 -18.89
C PHE A 67 1.42 7.58 -20.00
N GLY A 68 0.69 7.27 -21.08
CA GLY A 68 0.37 8.26 -22.12
C GLY A 68 -0.59 9.38 -21.65
N LYS A 69 -1.22 9.20 -20.49
CA LYS A 69 -2.11 10.21 -19.85
C LYS A 69 -1.43 10.93 -18.68
N ARG A 70 -0.17 10.62 -18.37
CA ARG A 70 0.55 11.09 -17.17
C ARG A 70 1.86 11.80 -17.53
N ASN A 71 1.76 13.10 -17.78
CA ASN A 71 2.91 13.94 -18.15
C ASN A 71 3.85 14.27 -16.98
N ASP A 72 3.40 14.06 -15.74
CA ASP A 72 4.18 14.28 -14.53
C ASP A 72 5.16 13.12 -14.22
N ILE A 73 4.97 11.94 -14.83
CA ILE A 73 5.84 10.78 -14.61
C ILE A 73 7.02 10.81 -15.60
N GLN A 74 8.22 10.94 -15.07
CA GLN A 74 9.45 11.00 -15.86
C GLN A 74 9.94 9.59 -16.25
N LEU A 75 9.46 9.06 -17.38
CA LEU A 75 9.76 7.67 -17.80
C LEU A 75 11.25 7.38 -18.07
N ASN A 76 12.04 8.40 -18.41
CA ASN A 76 13.47 8.26 -18.71
C ASN A 76 14.39 8.62 -17.53
N ASN A 77 13.83 8.87 -16.34
CA ASN A 77 14.59 9.26 -15.16
C ASN A 77 14.03 8.64 -13.87
N GLY A 78 14.75 8.79 -12.76
CA GLY A 78 14.28 8.37 -11.43
C GLY A 78 13.88 6.88 -11.39
N PRO A 79 12.75 6.54 -10.72
CA PRO A 79 12.30 5.15 -10.56
C PRO A 79 11.98 4.40 -11.86
N TYR A 80 11.79 5.10 -12.98
CA TYR A 80 11.48 4.50 -14.28
C TYR A 80 12.70 4.35 -15.19
N LYS A 81 13.84 4.97 -14.84
CA LYS A 81 15.06 4.92 -15.64
C LYS A 81 15.48 3.48 -15.92
N ASN A 82 15.78 3.20 -17.19
CA ASN A 82 16.25 1.89 -17.67
C ASN A 82 15.29 0.72 -17.38
N LYS A 83 13.97 1.00 -17.32
CA LYS A 83 12.95 -0.03 -17.11
C LYS A 83 11.89 0.05 -18.20
N ALA A 84 11.45 -1.09 -18.71
CA ALA A 84 10.27 -1.16 -19.56
C ALA A 84 9.01 -0.77 -18.76
N LEU A 85 7.97 -0.29 -19.42
CA LEU A 85 6.69 0.07 -18.75
C LEU A 85 6.02 -1.11 -18.06
N VAL A 86 6.30 -2.32 -18.55
CA VAL A 86 5.78 -3.59 -18.01
C VAL A 86 6.67 -4.20 -16.94
N ASP A 87 7.86 -3.64 -16.69
CA ASP A 87 8.73 -4.22 -15.66
C ASP A 87 8.03 -4.15 -14.30
N PRO A 88 8.22 -5.18 -13.45
CA PRO A 88 7.48 -5.28 -12.20
C PRO A 88 7.77 -4.10 -11.28
N PHE A 89 6.79 -3.70 -10.49
CA PHE A 89 7.01 -2.66 -9.48
C PHE A 89 7.87 -3.22 -8.34
N ASN A 90 8.64 -2.34 -7.72
CA ASN A 90 9.35 -2.71 -6.50
C ASN A 90 8.33 -2.89 -5.37
N VAL A 91 8.71 -3.65 -4.34
CA VAL A 91 7.90 -3.86 -3.13
C VAL A 91 8.74 -3.47 -1.92
N MET A 92 8.18 -2.69 -1.01
CA MET A 92 8.82 -2.28 0.24
C MET A 92 7.90 -2.57 1.42
N MET A 93 8.34 -3.47 2.28
CA MET A 93 7.70 -3.70 3.56
C MET A 93 8.12 -2.61 4.54
N ILE A 94 7.15 -1.87 5.06
CA ILE A 94 7.40 -0.82 6.05
C ILE A 94 7.86 -1.46 7.37
N LYS A 95 8.72 -0.75 8.09
CA LYS A 95 9.29 -1.15 9.38
C LYS A 95 8.80 -0.21 10.46
N ASP A 96 9.02 -0.62 11.72
CA ASP A 96 8.76 0.18 12.91
C ASP A 96 7.28 0.61 13.03
N LEU A 97 6.38 -0.18 12.45
CA LEU A 97 4.94 0.06 12.54
C LEU A 97 4.44 -0.28 13.94
N PRO A 98 3.37 0.40 14.39
CA PRO A 98 2.59 -0.04 15.53
C PRO A 98 2.15 -1.50 15.36
N SER A 99 2.54 -2.36 16.30
CA SER A 99 2.19 -3.78 16.27
C SER A 99 0.82 -4.04 16.89
N GLN A 100 0.04 -4.94 16.29
CA GLN A 100 -1.23 -5.41 16.86
C GLN A 100 -0.99 -6.38 18.01
N LEU A 101 -1.91 -6.42 18.98
CA LEU A 101 -1.86 -7.37 20.10
C LEU A 101 -2.89 -8.51 19.98
N ALA A 102 -4.02 -8.27 19.32
CA ALA A 102 -5.08 -9.26 19.13
C ALA A 102 -5.55 -9.29 17.65
N ALA A 103 -6.84 -9.54 17.43
CA ALA A 103 -7.49 -9.56 16.13
C ALA A 103 -7.79 -8.15 15.59
N ASP A 104 -6.82 -7.24 15.73
CA ASP A 104 -6.98 -5.80 15.46
C ASP A 104 -6.50 -5.40 14.06
N CYS A 105 -6.05 -6.36 13.23
CA CYS A 105 -5.45 -6.10 11.91
C CYS A 105 -6.32 -5.20 11.02
N GLY A 106 -7.65 -5.36 11.05
CA GLY A 106 -8.58 -4.49 10.32
C GLY A 106 -8.55 -3.03 10.78
N ILE A 107 -8.40 -2.79 12.09
CA ILE A 107 -8.28 -1.44 12.68
C ILE A 107 -6.98 -0.81 12.23
N TYR A 108 -5.87 -1.56 12.25
CA TYR A 108 -4.58 -1.05 11.80
C TYR A 108 -4.60 -0.72 10.30
N VAL A 109 -5.26 -1.52 9.46
CA VAL A 109 -5.45 -1.18 8.04
C VAL A 109 -6.22 0.13 7.87
N ALA A 110 -7.32 0.33 8.61
CA ALA A 110 -8.07 1.58 8.59
C ALA A 110 -7.26 2.77 9.11
N LEU A 111 -6.50 2.58 10.20
CA LEU A 111 -5.62 3.58 10.79
C LEU A 111 -4.51 4.00 9.83
N PHE A 112 -3.83 3.05 9.19
CA PHE A 112 -2.78 3.35 8.22
C PHE A 112 -3.34 4.10 7.01
N ALA A 113 -4.54 3.74 6.55
CA ALA A 113 -5.22 4.46 5.48
C ALA A 113 -5.59 5.89 5.90
N GLU A 114 -6.16 6.07 7.10
CA GLU A 114 -6.48 7.39 7.65
C GLU A 114 -5.24 8.27 7.77
N ARG A 115 -4.17 7.77 8.41
CA ARG A 115 -2.91 8.52 8.58
C ARG A 115 -2.32 8.92 7.23
N PHE A 116 -2.35 8.04 6.25
CA PHE A 116 -1.93 8.37 4.90
C PHE A 116 -2.78 9.48 4.26
N ILE A 117 -4.11 9.38 4.32
CA ILE A 117 -5.04 10.36 3.76
C ILE A 117 -4.87 11.74 4.43
N CYS A 118 -4.66 11.75 5.75
CA CYS A 118 -4.46 12.96 6.54
C CYS A 118 -3.02 13.50 6.53
N GLY A 119 -2.07 12.82 5.84
CA GLY A 119 -0.67 13.22 5.81
C GLY A 119 0.06 13.10 7.16
N SER A 120 -0.45 12.27 8.07
CA SER A 120 0.14 12.00 9.38
C SER A 120 1.16 10.85 9.33
N ASN A 121 2.07 10.79 10.30
CA ASN A 121 3.10 9.75 10.34
C ASN A 121 2.50 8.38 10.68
N VAL A 122 2.68 7.40 9.80
CA VAL A 122 2.17 6.03 9.98
C VAL A 122 2.93 5.26 11.06
N VAL A 123 4.20 5.63 11.31
CA VAL A 123 5.13 4.97 12.25
C VAL A 123 4.90 5.42 13.70
N ASP A 124 3.95 6.32 13.95
CA ASP A 124 3.67 6.79 15.30
C ASP A 124 3.07 5.66 16.17
N ASN A 125 3.76 5.32 17.26
CA ASN A 125 3.45 4.18 18.14
C ASN A 125 2.20 4.38 19.00
N GLU A 126 1.65 5.59 19.06
CA GLU A 126 0.40 5.85 19.77
C GLU A 126 -0.80 5.33 18.97
N CYS A 127 -1.26 4.12 19.31
CA CYS A 127 -2.51 3.56 18.82
C CYS A 127 -3.38 3.12 20.00
N ASP A 128 -4.36 3.95 20.37
CA ASP A 128 -5.46 3.49 21.20
C ASP A 128 -6.49 2.78 20.31
N VAL A 129 -6.37 1.46 20.27
CA VAL A 129 -7.21 0.57 19.46
C VAL A 129 -8.69 0.74 19.80
N ASN A 130 -9.04 0.89 21.09
CA ASN A 130 -10.43 1.02 21.52
C ASN A 130 -11.06 2.34 21.05
N THR A 131 -10.30 3.43 21.15
CA THR A 131 -10.74 4.73 20.62
C THR A 131 -10.98 4.67 19.11
N HIS A 132 -10.09 4.01 18.36
CA HIS A 132 -10.27 3.84 16.92
C HIS A 132 -11.45 2.91 16.57
N HIS A 133 -11.69 1.87 17.37
CA HIS A 133 -12.86 1.01 17.22
C HIS A 133 -14.17 1.79 17.38
N ILE A 134 -14.30 2.60 18.42
CA ILE A 134 -15.48 3.43 18.65
C ILE A 134 -15.64 4.45 17.51
N LYS A 135 -14.54 5.11 17.12
CA LYS A 135 -14.53 6.08 16.02
C LYS A 135 -15.00 5.45 14.72
N PHE A 136 -14.38 4.38 14.26
CA PHE A 136 -14.75 3.74 12.99
C PHE A 136 -16.14 3.10 13.05
N GLY A 137 -16.53 2.54 14.19
CA GLY A 137 -17.89 2.05 14.41
C GLY A 137 -18.96 3.15 14.34
N SER A 138 -18.64 4.38 14.71
CA SER A 138 -19.56 5.53 14.62
C SER A 138 -19.70 6.12 13.21
N LEU A 139 -18.79 5.78 12.29
CA LEU A 139 -18.73 6.30 10.92
C LEU A 139 -19.37 5.36 9.89
N LEU A 140 -19.80 4.16 10.29
CA LEU A 140 -20.41 3.11 9.47
C LEU A 140 -21.89 2.92 9.85
#